data_AF-A0A091K1P5-F1
#
_entry.id   AF-A0A091K1P5-F1
#
_cell.length_a   1.000
_cell.length_b   1.000
_cell.length_c   1.000
_cell.angle_alpha   90.00
_cell.angle_beta   90.00
_cell.angle_gamma   90.00
#
_symmetry.space_group_name_H-M   'P 1'
#
loop_
_entity.id
_entity.type
_entity.pdbx_description
1 polymer ?
#
loop_
_entity_poly.entity_id
_entity_poly.type
_entity_poly.pdbx_seq_one_letter_code
_entity_poly.pdbx_strand_id
1 'polypeptide(L)'
;LRGGLRRLFTGLFGKAWAPPPARALREVVEVTEGNTTTIEGRIIEDPETPTPPNPSGQCPICRWNLKHKYDYVDVLLLSQFIRSDGGMLPRRITGLCLEEHKKITVCVQMAHRAGLLPNHRPPLPEGHVPKKPQLNRYLTRWSVKSAKPIWKRGPKWCKKPFPVGHPLLRDNVKYTHKPLALNH
;
A
#
# COMPACT_ATOMS: atom_id res chain seq x y z
N LEU A 1 -13.53 5.85 41.86
CA LEU A 1 -14.28 5.14 42.93
C LEU A 1 -15.12 4.04 42.28
N ARG A 2 -15.05 2.82 42.84
CA ARG A 2 -15.63 1.52 42.42
C ARG A 2 -14.94 0.92 41.18
N GLY A 3 -14.01 -0.02 41.30
CA GLY A 3 -14.07 -1.32 41.98
C GLY A 3 -14.57 -2.35 40.94
N GLY A 4 -13.89 -3.40 40.53
CA GLY A 4 -12.88 -4.23 41.15
C GLY A 4 -13.30 -5.68 40.89
N LEU A 5 -12.56 -6.44 40.09
CA LEU A 5 -12.47 -7.90 40.20
C LEU A 5 -11.27 -8.39 39.39
N ARG A 6 -10.15 -8.60 40.09
CA ARG A 6 -9.00 -9.35 39.58
C ARG A 6 -9.28 -10.83 39.83
N ARG A 7 -9.14 -11.61 38.75
CA ARG A 7 -8.62 -12.98 38.64
C ARG A 7 -9.09 -14.01 39.66
N LEU A 8 -9.62 -15.13 39.16
CA LEU A 8 -9.28 -16.49 39.59
C LEU A 8 -9.90 -17.48 38.60
N PHE A 9 -9.11 -17.99 37.66
CA PHE A 9 -9.24 -19.34 37.10
C PHE A 9 -7.91 -19.69 36.41
N THR A 10 -7.04 -20.32 37.16
CA THR A 10 -5.81 -20.96 36.67
C THR A 10 -6.12 -22.42 36.35
N GLY A 11 -5.98 -22.77 35.07
CA GLY A 11 -5.44 -24.05 34.61
C GLY A 11 -6.39 -25.24 34.48
N LEU A 12 -6.77 -25.59 33.24
CA LEU A 12 -6.76 -26.96 32.75
C LEU A 12 -6.91 -26.98 31.20
N PHE A 13 -5.92 -27.55 30.52
CA PHE A 13 -5.87 -27.98 29.11
C PHE A 13 -6.05 -26.96 27.97
N GLY A 14 -5.02 -26.93 27.12
CA GLY A 14 -4.98 -26.22 25.84
C GLY A 14 -4.21 -24.91 25.96
N LYS A 15 -3.05 -24.83 25.31
CA LYS A 15 -2.37 -23.55 25.05
C LYS A 15 -3.40 -22.65 24.36
N ALA A 16 -4.07 -21.80 25.13
CA ALA A 16 -4.96 -20.80 24.60
C ALA A 16 -4.12 -19.96 23.65
N TRP A 17 -4.46 -20.01 22.37
CA TRP A 17 -3.89 -19.12 21.37
C TRP A 17 -4.34 -17.72 21.79
N ALA A 18 -3.57 -17.07 22.66
CA ALA A 18 -3.81 -15.70 23.02
C ALA A 18 -3.83 -14.94 21.68
N PRO A 19 -4.92 -14.21 21.36
CA PRO A 19 -4.90 -13.35 20.19
C PRO A 19 -3.67 -12.46 20.36
N PRO A 20 -2.77 -12.40 19.36
CA PRO A 20 -1.53 -11.69 19.53
C PRO A 20 -1.85 -10.25 19.97
N PRO A 21 -1.10 -9.69 20.94
CA PRO A 21 -1.22 -8.28 21.28
C PRO A 21 -1.05 -7.43 20.01
N ALA A 22 -1.55 -6.19 20.03
CA ALA A 22 -1.55 -5.25 18.92
C ALA A 22 -0.37 -5.48 17.96
N ARG A 23 -0.67 -5.66 16.67
CA ARG A 23 0.20 -6.27 15.66
C ARG A 23 1.43 -5.38 15.38
N ALA A 24 2.42 -5.42 16.26
CA ALA A 24 3.74 -4.83 16.07
C ALA A 24 4.46 -5.48 14.89
N LEU A 25 5.41 -4.78 14.29
CA LEU A 25 6.31 -5.35 13.30
C LEU A 25 7.12 -6.50 13.91
N ARG A 26 7.17 -7.63 13.19
CA ARG A 26 7.90 -8.83 13.60
C ARG A 26 8.87 -9.22 12.53
N GLU A 27 10.11 -9.46 12.92
CA GLU A 27 11.18 -9.94 12.05
C GLU A 27 11.50 -11.39 12.40
N VAL A 28 11.69 -12.21 11.38
CA VAL A 28 12.16 -13.58 11.53
C VAL A 28 13.66 -13.57 11.26
N VAL A 29 14.45 -13.95 12.26
CA VAL A 29 15.90 -14.01 12.17
C VAL A 29 16.32 -15.47 12.17
N GLU A 30 17.04 -15.86 11.13
CA GLU A 30 17.62 -17.20 11.00
C GLU A 30 19.11 -17.13 11.36
N VAL A 31 19.52 -17.88 12.38
CA VAL A 31 20.92 -18.01 12.81
C VAL A 31 21.35 -19.44 12.57
N THR A 32 22.36 -19.63 11.71
CA THR A 32 22.94 -20.95 11.41
C THR A 32 24.27 -21.09 12.14
N GLU A 33 24.32 -22.01 13.10
CA GLU A 33 25.54 -22.35 13.85
C GLU A 33 25.91 -23.80 13.52
N GLY A 34 26.87 -23.98 12.61
CA GLY A 34 27.29 -25.30 12.14
C GLY A 34 26.15 -26.03 11.39
N ASN A 35 25.62 -27.11 11.99
CA ASN A 35 24.52 -27.92 11.44
C ASN A 35 23.14 -27.61 12.08
N THR A 36 23.08 -26.70 13.05
CA THR A 36 21.83 -26.33 13.72
C THR A 36 21.36 -24.97 13.22
N THR A 37 20.10 -24.89 12.78
CA THR A 37 19.46 -23.63 12.36
C THR A 37 18.44 -23.21 13.41
N THR A 38 18.68 -22.07 14.06
CA THR A 38 17.76 -21.49 15.05
C THR A 38 16.97 -20.36 14.39
N ILE A 39 15.64 -20.43 14.48
CA ILE A 39 14.73 -19.42 13.92
C ILE A 39 14.07 -18.66 15.06
N GLU A 40 14.39 -17.38 15.20
CA GLU A 40 13.86 -16.50 16.25
C GLU A 40 12.90 -15.46 15.68
N GLY A 41 11.86 -15.11 16.45
CA GLY A 41 10.95 -14.01 16.13
C GLY A 41 11.22 -12.80 17.02
N ARG A 42 11.73 -11.71 16.45
CA ARG A 42 11.99 -10.45 17.18
C ARG A 42 10.86 -9.46 16.93
N ILE A 43 10.39 -8.80 17.98
CA ILE A 43 9.38 -7.73 17.90
C ILE A 43 10.13 -6.41 17.82
N ILE A 44 9.84 -5.63 16.79
CA ILE A 44 10.37 -4.28 16.60
C ILE A 44 9.36 -3.29 17.18
N GLU A 45 9.83 -2.30 17.92
CA GLU A 45 8.99 -1.25 18.47
C GLU A 45 8.54 -0.30 17.34
N ASP A 46 7.24 -0.01 17.31
CA ASP A 46 6.66 0.90 16.32
C ASP A 46 6.80 2.35 16.78
N PRO A 47 7.03 3.31 15.86
CA PRO A 47 7.08 4.73 16.21
C PRO A 47 5.72 5.22 16.72
N GLU A 48 5.76 6.10 17.73
CA GLU A 48 4.55 6.74 18.25
C GLU A 48 3.87 7.59 17.17
N THR A 49 2.55 7.46 17.05
CA THR A 49 1.78 8.22 16.07
C THR A 49 1.22 9.50 16.71
N PRO A 50 1.34 10.66 16.03
CA PRO A 50 0.79 11.91 16.54
C PRO A 50 -0.74 11.87 16.63
N THR A 51 -1.29 12.76 17.45
CA THR A 51 -2.73 12.91 17.57
C THR A 51 -3.36 13.39 16.26
N PRO A 52 -4.46 12.77 15.82
CA PRO A 52 -5.10 13.11 14.55
C PRO A 52 -5.91 14.41 14.64
N PRO A 53 -6.14 15.09 13.52
CA PRO A 53 -6.99 16.28 13.48
C PRO A 53 -8.49 15.97 13.64
N ASN A 54 -8.97 14.82 13.16
CA ASN A 54 -10.38 14.43 13.28
C ASN A 54 -10.51 13.06 13.97
N PRO A 55 -10.78 13.02 15.29
CA PRO A 55 -10.86 11.74 16.02
C PRO A 55 -12.08 10.88 15.64
N SER A 56 -13.11 11.46 15.02
CA SER A 56 -14.35 10.74 14.65
C SER A 56 -14.22 9.85 13.40
N GLY A 57 -13.15 10.05 12.62
CA GLY A 57 -12.94 9.32 11.36
C GLY A 57 -12.68 7.84 11.59
N GLN A 58 -13.44 6.99 10.89
CA GLN A 58 -13.33 5.52 10.98
C GLN A 58 -12.06 4.96 10.32
N CYS A 59 -11.55 5.65 9.29
CA CYS A 59 -10.36 5.23 8.54
C CYS A 59 -9.21 6.21 8.74
N PRO A 60 -7.92 5.77 8.70
CA PRO A 60 -6.79 6.69 8.84
C PRO A 60 -6.86 7.90 7.90
N ILE A 61 -7.12 7.69 6.61
CA ILE A 61 -7.26 8.78 5.62
C ILE A 61 -8.38 9.77 5.98
N CYS A 62 -9.48 9.26 6.52
CA CYS A 62 -10.64 10.03 6.96
C CYS A 62 -10.30 10.84 8.22
N ARG A 63 -9.61 10.20 9.17
CA ARG A 63 -9.15 10.76 10.45
C ARG A 63 -8.16 11.92 10.25
N TRP A 64 -7.37 11.82 9.19
CA TRP A 64 -6.39 12.84 8.77
C TRP A 64 -6.93 13.85 7.74
N ASN A 65 -8.23 13.79 7.40
CA ASN A 65 -8.86 14.69 6.41
C ASN A 65 -8.16 14.72 5.03
N LEU A 66 -7.57 13.60 4.62
CA LEU A 66 -6.83 13.43 3.36
C LEU A 66 -7.70 12.90 2.21
N LYS A 67 -8.98 12.59 2.46
CA LYS A 67 -9.89 12.09 1.42
C LYS A 67 -9.94 13.07 0.24
N HIS A 68 -9.79 12.56 -0.98
CA HIS A 68 -9.79 13.33 -2.25
C HIS A 68 -8.59 14.26 -2.47
N LYS A 69 -7.57 14.24 -1.60
CA LYS A 69 -6.44 15.18 -1.66
C LYS A 69 -5.10 14.57 -2.07
N TYR A 70 -5.00 13.24 -2.09
CA TYR A 70 -3.76 12.55 -2.41
C TYR A 70 -3.73 12.02 -3.85
N ASP A 71 -2.53 11.86 -4.38
CA ASP A 71 -2.25 11.30 -5.70
C ASP A 71 -1.09 10.27 -5.66
N TYR A 72 -0.75 9.69 -6.82
CA TYR A 72 0.37 8.74 -6.94
C TYR A 72 1.75 9.38 -6.67
N VAL A 73 1.81 10.71 -6.67
CA VAL A 73 3.03 11.48 -6.41
C VAL A 73 3.34 11.55 -4.90
N ASP A 74 2.35 11.34 -4.04
CA ASP A 74 2.49 11.51 -2.58
C ASP A 74 3.15 10.28 -1.93
N VAL A 75 4.43 10.08 -2.25
CA VAL A 75 5.23 8.93 -1.82
C VAL A 75 5.26 8.78 -0.30
N LEU A 76 5.29 9.87 0.45
CA LEU A 76 5.33 9.86 1.92
C LEU A 76 4.07 9.27 2.56
N LEU A 77 2.92 9.40 1.89
CA LEU A 77 1.67 8.79 2.33
C LEU A 77 1.62 7.33 1.89
N LEU A 78 2.00 7.06 0.64
CA LEU A 78 1.93 5.71 0.06
C LEU A 78 2.90 4.74 0.74
N SER A 79 4.09 5.21 1.15
CA SER A 79 5.11 4.40 1.81
C SER A 79 4.65 3.78 3.13
N GLN A 80 3.68 4.41 3.81
CA GLN A 80 3.13 3.92 5.08
C GLN A 80 2.25 2.67 4.91
N PHE A 81 1.69 2.45 3.71
CA PHE A 81 0.76 1.35 3.45
C PHE A 81 1.37 0.20 2.63
N ILE A 82 2.67 0.27 2.32
CA ILE A 82 3.39 -0.74 1.55
C ILE A 82 4.41 -1.49 2.42
N ARG A 83 4.80 -2.66 1.95
CA ARG A 83 5.89 -3.46 2.51
C ARG A 83 7.25 -2.97 1.99
N SER A 84 8.33 -3.46 2.58
CA SER A 84 9.69 -3.35 2.05
C SER A 84 9.77 -3.79 0.59
N ASP A 85 9.05 -4.84 0.20
CA ASP A 85 9.12 -5.41 -1.16
C ASP A 85 8.29 -4.64 -2.20
N GLY A 86 7.56 -3.58 -1.78
CA GLY A 86 6.60 -2.85 -2.62
C GLY A 86 5.21 -3.48 -2.70
N GLY A 87 4.96 -4.56 -1.96
CA GLY A 87 3.63 -5.15 -1.84
C GLY A 87 2.69 -4.30 -0.98
N MET A 88 1.41 -4.19 -1.36
CA MET A 88 0.40 -3.49 -0.58
C MET A 88 0.05 -4.25 0.72
N LEU A 89 -0.06 -3.56 1.84
CA LEU A 89 -0.53 -4.15 3.10
C LEU A 89 -2.03 -4.49 3.05
N PRO A 90 -2.48 -5.59 3.70
CA PRO A 90 -3.87 -5.99 3.64
C PRO A 90 -4.77 -5.03 4.44
N ARG A 91 -5.99 -4.78 3.93
CA ARG A 91 -6.96 -3.85 4.53
C ARG A 91 -7.26 -4.08 6.01
N ARG A 92 -7.28 -5.35 6.44
CA ARG A 92 -7.53 -5.76 7.84
C ARG A 92 -6.43 -5.29 8.81
N ILE A 93 -5.26 -4.93 8.29
CA ILE A 93 -4.13 -4.40 9.05
C ILE A 93 -4.15 -2.89 8.97
N THR A 94 -4.28 -2.32 7.75
CA THR A 94 -4.22 -0.87 7.55
C THR A 94 -5.42 -0.11 8.11
N GLY A 95 -6.58 -0.77 8.33
CA GLY A 95 -7.78 -0.12 8.85
C GLY A 95 -8.46 0.84 7.86
N LEU A 96 -8.10 0.77 6.58
CA LEU A 96 -8.67 1.62 5.54
C LEU A 96 -10.10 1.19 5.15
N CYS A 97 -10.92 2.17 4.75
CA CYS A 97 -12.18 1.91 4.05
C CYS A 97 -11.91 1.18 2.73
N LEU A 98 -12.88 0.41 2.24
CA LEU A 98 -12.76 -0.35 0.99
C LEU A 98 -12.41 0.56 -0.20
N GLU A 99 -13.05 1.71 -0.29
CA GLU A 99 -12.82 2.69 -1.37
C GLU A 99 -11.39 3.22 -1.35
N GLU A 100 -10.95 3.73 -0.19
CA GLU A 100 -9.62 4.31 -0.02
C GLU A 100 -8.52 3.25 -0.19
N HIS A 101 -8.76 2.02 0.27
CA HIS A 101 -7.84 0.92 0.04
C HIS A 101 -7.64 0.63 -1.46
N LYS A 102 -8.72 0.64 -2.26
CA LYS A 102 -8.63 0.47 -3.72
C LYS A 102 -7.91 1.64 -4.40
N LYS A 103 -8.19 2.87 -3.98
CA LYS A 103 -7.50 4.08 -4.50
C LYS A 103 -6.01 4.04 -4.21
N ILE A 104 -5.61 3.79 -2.95
CA ILE A 104 -4.20 3.68 -2.56
C ILE A 104 -3.52 2.55 -3.32
N THR A 105 -4.15 1.38 -3.46
CA THR A 105 -3.59 0.26 -4.24
C THR A 105 -3.26 0.69 -5.68
N VAL A 106 -4.16 1.44 -6.32
CA VAL A 106 -3.94 1.97 -7.66
C VAL A 106 -2.82 3.02 -7.66
N CYS A 107 -2.81 3.95 -6.71
CA CYS A 107 -1.75 4.96 -6.59
C CYS A 107 -0.38 4.30 -6.42
N VAL A 108 -0.25 3.30 -5.55
CA VAL A 108 0.98 2.50 -5.36
C VAL A 108 1.41 1.84 -6.67
N GLN A 109 0.47 1.21 -7.41
CA GLN A 109 0.78 0.62 -8.71
C GLN A 109 1.27 1.66 -9.73
N MET A 110 0.67 2.85 -9.76
CA MET A 110 1.14 3.93 -10.64
C MET A 110 2.51 4.46 -10.20
N ALA A 111 2.75 4.62 -8.90
CA ALA A 111 4.02 5.08 -8.34
C ALA A 111 5.18 4.12 -8.65
N HIS A 112 4.97 2.80 -8.49
CA HIS A 112 5.97 1.80 -8.88
C HIS A 112 6.29 1.84 -10.38
N ARG A 113 5.25 1.99 -11.24
CA ARG A 113 5.46 2.09 -12.69
C ARG A 113 6.18 3.38 -13.08
N ALA A 114 5.92 4.47 -12.34
CA ALA A 114 6.61 5.75 -12.54
C ALA A 114 8.03 5.78 -11.96
N GLY A 115 8.41 4.78 -11.16
CA GLY A 115 9.75 4.70 -10.56
C GLY A 115 9.94 5.56 -9.31
N LEU A 116 8.87 6.01 -8.67
CA LEU A 116 8.92 6.88 -7.48
C LEU A 116 9.36 6.16 -6.19
N LEU A 117 9.31 4.82 -6.19
CA LEU A 117 9.63 3.96 -5.05
C LEU A 117 10.84 3.07 -5.35
N PRO A 118 12.08 3.62 -5.38
CA PRO A 118 13.28 2.84 -5.72
C PRO A 118 13.67 1.83 -4.62
N ASN A 119 13.48 2.19 -3.35
CA ASN A 119 13.85 1.37 -2.19
C ASN A 119 12.86 0.23 -1.93
N HIS A 120 11.67 0.28 -2.53
CA HIS A 120 10.62 -0.72 -2.34
C HIS A 120 10.56 -1.67 -3.53
N ARG A 121 11.58 -2.52 -3.65
CA ARG A 121 11.68 -3.53 -4.71
C ARG A 121 11.92 -4.89 -4.08
N PRO A 122 11.41 -5.97 -4.68
CA PRO A 122 11.73 -7.31 -4.21
C PRO A 122 13.25 -7.53 -4.33
N PRO A 123 13.86 -8.23 -3.36
CA PRO A 123 15.27 -8.59 -3.44
C PRO A 123 15.49 -9.45 -4.69
N LEU A 124 16.48 -9.08 -5.48
CA LEU A 124 16.91 -9.82 -6.66
C LEU A 124 18.12 -10.69 -6.29
N PRO A 125 18.32 -11.83 -6.96
CA PRO A 125 19.51 -12.63 -6.75
C PRO A 125 20.77 -11.83 -7.12
N GLU A 126 21.86 -12.16 -6.45
CA GLU A 126 23.15 -11.50 -6.63
C GLU A 126 23.59 -11.53 -8.11
N GLY A 127 24.06 -10.39 -8.64
CA GLY A 127 24.47 -10.26 -10.04
C GLY A 127 23.34 -10.05 -11.07
N HIS A 128 22.09 -9.86 -10.66
CA HIS A 128 21.00 -9.61 -11.62
C HIS A 128 21.09 -8.23 -12.28
N VAL A 129 21.46 -8.19 -13.55
CA VAL A 129 21.44 -6.97 -14.38
C VAL A 129 20.15 -6.91 -15.22
N PRO A 130 19.35 -5.82 -15.14
CA PRO A 130 18.14 -5.68 -15.93
C PRO A 130 18.46 -5.54 -17.43
N LYS A 131 17.93 -6.45 -18.26
CA LYS A 131 18.19 -6.50 -19.71
C LYS A 131 17.40 -5.48 -20.55
N LYS A 132 16.35 -4.85 -19.99
CA LYS A 132 15.45 -3.98 -20.74
C LYS A 132 15.73 -2.51 -20.46
N PRO A 133 15.66 -1.62 -21.47
CA PRO A 133 15.78 -0.19 -21.24
C PRO A 133 14.63 0.29 -20.35
N GLN A 134 14.98 1.14 -19.38
CA GLN A 134 14.01 1.78 -18.50
C GLN A 134 13.44 3.00 -19.22
N LEU A 135 12.16 2.93 -19.58
CA LEU A 135 11.44 4.02 -20.21
C LEU A 135 10.69 4.83 -19.15
N ASN A 136 10.94 6.14 -19.13
CA ASN A 136 10.24 7.09 -18.28
C ASN A 136 8.74 7.09 -18.60
N ARG A 137 7.92 7.02 -17.55
CA ARG A 137 6.46 6.96 -17.67
C ARG A 137 5.81 7.50 -16.40
N TYR A 138 4.58 7.99 -16.52
CA TYR A 138 3.78 8.46 -15.39
C TYR A 138 2.30 8.27 -15.70
N LEU A 139 1.44 8.32 -14.67
CA LEU A 139 -0.02 8.14 -14.81
C LEU A 139 -0.43 6.85 -15.57
N THR A 140 0.37 5.79 -15.52
CA THR A 140 0.13 4.57 -16.30
C THR A 140 -0.89 3.66 -15.63
N ARG A 141 -2.08 3.51 -16.24
CA ARG A 141 -3.16 2.64 -15.74
C ARG A 141 -2.85 1.15 -15.84
N TRP A 142 -2.29 0.72 -16.96
CA TRP A 142 -2.10 -0.69 -17.29
C TRP A 142 -0.65 -1.14 -17.10
N SER A 143 -0.45 -2.43 -16.91
CA SER A 143 0.89 -3.03 -16.95
C SER A 143 1.48 -2.92 -18.35
N VAL A 144 2.77 -2.64 -18.42
CA VAL A 144 3.53 -2.49 -19.67
C VAL A 144 3.43 -3.74 -20.53
N LYS A 145 3.43 -4.91 -19.88
CA LYS A 145 3.42 -6.22 -20.57
C LYS A 145 2.04 -6.60 -21.11
N SER A 146 0.96 -6.01 -20.57
CA SER A 146 -0.41 -6.39 -20.95
C SER A 146 -1.04 -5.50 -22.01
N ALA A 147 -0.53 -4.28 -22.18
CA ALA A 147 -1.07 -3.33 -23.15
C ALA A 147 -0.66 -3.74 -24.59
N LYS A 148 -1.65 -4.01 -25.45
CA LYS A 148 -1.44 -4.27 -26.88
C LYS A 148 -1.46 -2.96 -27.68
N PRO A 149 -0.64 -2.82 -28.74
CA PRO A 149 -0.68 -1.63 -29.59
C PRO A 149 -2.04 -1.52 -30.31
N ILE A 150 -2.51 -0.28 -30.47
CA ILE A 150 -3.72 0.01 -31.24
C ILE A 150 -3.31 0.25 -32.69
N TRP A 151 -3.40 -0.80 -33.53
CA TRP A 151 -3.04 -0.73 -34.95
C TRP A 151 -3.97 0.18 -35.77
N LYS A 152 -5.27 0.20 -35.44
CA LYS A 152 -6.28 1.01 -36.13
C LYS A 152 -7.06 1.83 -35.09
N ARG A 153 -6.94 3.15 -35.14
CA ARG A 153 -7.56 4.07 -34.18
C ARG A 153 -9.04 4.34 -34.48
N GLY A 154 -9.43 4.31 -35.75
CA GLY A 154 -10.79 4.62 -36.21
C GLY A 154 -11.04 6.12 -36.44
N PRO A 155 -12.13 6.46 -37.16
CA PRO A 155 -12.57 7.84 -37.38
C PRO A 155 -13.02 8.53 -36.08
N LYS A 156 -13.23 9.86 -36.14
CA LYS A 156 -13.48 10.73 -34.97
C LYS A 156 -14.60 10.23 -34.04
N TRP A 157 -15.68 9.69 -34.58
CA TRP A 157 -16.86 9.24 -33.81
C TRP A 157 -16.69 7.87 -33.12
N CYS A 158 -15.70 7.06 -33.51
CA CYS A 158 -15.37 5.79 -32.85
C CYS A 158 -13.88 5.66 -32.55
N LYS A 159 -13.21 6.81 -32.35
CA LYS A 159 -11.78 6.89 -32.05
C LYS A 159 -11.50 6.15 -30.74
N LYS A 160 -10.60 5.16 -30.79
CA LYS A 160 -10.09 4.47 -29.58
C LYS A 160 -9.11 5.38 -28.86
N PRO A 161 -9.41 5.87 -27.63
CA PRO A 161 -8.51 6.75 -26.90
C PRO A 161 -7.45 5.95 -26.13
N PHE A 162 -6.41 6.63 -25.69
CA PHE A 162 -5.41 6.10 -24.77
C PHE A 162 -5.80 6.46 -23.33
N PRO A 163 -6.02 5.46 -22.46
CA PRO A 163 -6.35 5.72 -21.07
C PRO A 163 -5.12 6.22 -20.30
N VAL A 164 -5.28 7.34 -19.60
CA VAL A 164 -4.27 7.96 -18.72
C VAL A 164 -4.87 8.15 -17.33
N GLY A 165 -4.09 7.91 -16.28
CA GLY A 165 -4.55 7.94 -14.88
C GLY A 165 -5.58 6.85 -14.57
N HIS A 166 -6.32 6.97 -13.48
CA HIS A 166 -7.31 5.96 -13.06
C HIS A 166 -8.67 6.58 -12.70
N PRO A 167 -9.81 5.98 -13.11
CA PRO A 167 -11.14 6.54 -12.84
C PRO A 167 -11.50 6.61 -11.35
N LEU A 168 -10.89 5.79 -10.49
CA LEU A 168 -11.11 5.84 -9.04
C LEU A 168 -10.66 7.16 -8.39
N LEU A 169 -9.79 7.93 -9.05
CA LEU A 169 -9.30 9.22 -8.57
C LEU A 169 -10.05 10.40 -9.21
N ARG A 170 -11.15 10.14 -9.95
CA ARG A 170 -11.93 11.19 -10.62
C ARG A 170 -12.57 12.20 -9.66
N ASP A 171 -12.82 11.75 -8.42
CA ASP A 171 -13.47 12.50 -7.36
C ASP A 171 -12.47 13.34 -6.55
N ASN A 172 -11.17 13.34 -6.91
CA ASN A 172 -10.18 14.17 -6.25
C ASN A 172 -10.51 15.66 -6.40
N VAL A 173 -10.07 16.46 -5.42
CA VAL A 173 -10.23 17.91 -5.43
C VAL A 173 -9.57 18.48 -6.68
N LYS A 174 -10.31 19.36 -7.37
CA LYS A 174 -9.84 20.03 -8.58
C LYS A 174 -9.69 21.51 -8.25
N TYR A 175 -8.50 22.02 -8.53
CA TYR A 175 -8.21 23.45 -8.42
C TYR A 175 -8.46 24.20 -9.73
N THR A 176 -8.75 23.48 -10.81
CA THR A 176 -9.06 24.02 -12.12
C THR A 176 -10.49 23.72 -12.54
N HIS A 177 -11.11 24.60 -13.33
CA HIS A 177 -12.45 24.37 -13.89
C HIS A 177 -12.51 23.18 -14.87
N LYS A 178 -11.38 22.80 -15.49
CA LYS A 178 -11.33 21.69 -16.45
C LYS A 178 -11.43 20.35 -15.71
N PRO A 179 -12.26 19.40 -16.20
CA PRO A 179 -12.28 18.05 -15.64
C PRO A 179 -10.99 17.30 -15.98
N LEU A 180 -10.67 16.29 -15.17
CA LEU A 180 -9.56 15.37 -15.44
C LEU A 180 -9.83 14.59 -16.74
N ALA A 181 -8.95 14.77 -17.73
CA ALA A 181 -8.97 14.00 -18.95
C ALA A 181 -8.31 12.64 -18.71
N LEU A 182 -9.13 11.59 -18.56
CA LEU A 182 -8.64 10.21 -18.34
C LEU A 182 -8.40 9.43 -19.63
N ASN A 183 -8.71 10.02 -20.78
CA ASN A 183 -8.66 9.43 -22.11
C ASN A 183 -8.17 10.50 -23.10
N HIS A 184 -7.09 10.23 -23.83
CA HIS A 184 -6.47 11.13 -24.82
C HIS A 184 -6.48 10.55 -26.25
#